data_AF-A0A453I6Q3-F1
#
_entry.id   AF-A0A453I6Q3-F1
#
_cell.length_a   1.000
_cell.length_b   1.000
_cell.length_c   1.000
_cell.angle_alpha   90.00
_cell.angle_beta   90.00
_cell.angle_gamma   90.00
#
_symmetry.space_group_name_H-M   'P 1'
#
loop_
_entity.id
_entity.type
_entity.pdbx_description
1 polymer ?
#
loop_
_entity_poly.entity_id
_entity_poly.type
_entity_poly.pdbx_seq_one_letter_code
_entity_poly.pdbx_strand_id
1 'polypeptide(L)' 'NWTGPTRCSFCDRDETIKHLFLDCLLAKVLWRTVHIAFNITPPSSVSSLFGTWLNGIEFETACHIRVGLCALLRAV' A
#
# COMPACT_ATOMS: atom_id res chain seq x y z
N ASN A 1 -20.16 2.68 -9.35
CA ASN A 1 -19.47 2.41 -10.63
C ASN A 1 -18.17 3.18 -10.61
N TRP A 2 -17.02 2.51 -10.59
CA TRP A 2 -15.72 3.20 -10.60
C TRP A 2 -15.43 3.71 -12.01
N THR A 3 -15.12 5.00 -12.16
CA THR A 3 -14.90 5.68 -13.45
C THR A 3 -13.44 6.03 -13.69
N GLY A 4 -12.52 5.39 -12.97
CA GLY A 4 -11.07 5.60 -13.13
C GLY A 4 -10.48 4.90 -14.36
N PRO A 5 -9.19 5.14 -14.65
CA PRO A 5 -8.50 4.52 -15.77
C PRO A 5 -8.49 3.01 -15.62
N THR A 6 -8.97 2.26 -16.60
CA THR A 6 -9.07 0.78 -16.50
C THR A 6 -7.72 0.08 -16.41
N ARG A 7 -6.61 0.77 -16.70
CA ARG A 7 -5.24 0.24 -16.67
C ARG A 7 -4.36 1.04 -15.71
N CYS A 8 -3.48 0.31 -15.04
CA CYS A 8 -2.55 0.82 -14.05
C CYS A 8 -1.39 1.58 -14.71
N SER A 9 -1.18 2.83 -14.28
CA SER A 9 -0.14 3.72 -14.83
C SER A 9 1.30 3.19 -14.70
N PHE A 10 1.57 2.24 -13.79
CA PHE A 10 2.92 1.73 -13.51
C PHE A 10 3.28 0.45 -14.26
N CYS A 11 2.28 -0.35 -14.63
CA CYS A 11 2.54 -1.67 -15.21
C CYS A 11 1.55 -2.11 -16.29
N ASP A 12 0.69 -1.20 -16.74
CA ASP A 12 -0.25 -1.38 -17.87
C ASP A 12 -1.22 -2.56 -17.69
N ARG A 13 -1.42 -3.08 -16.47
CA ARG A 13 -2.41 -4.14 -16.17
C ARG A 13 -3.74 -3.55 -15.72
N ASP A 14 -4.81 -4.33 -15.71
CA ASP A 14 -6.10 -3.89 -15.17
C ASP A 14 -5.93 -3.30 -13.76
N GLU A 15 -6.36 -2.06 -13.60
CA GLU A 15 -6.29 -1.36 -12.34
C GLU A 15 -7.45 -1.79 -11.44
N THR A 16 -7.10 -2.28 -10.26
CA THR A 16 -8.02 -2.56 -9.18
C THR A 16 -7.43 -2.02 -7.89
N ILE A 17 -8.27 -1.77 -6.88
CA ILE A 17 -7.78 -1.36 -5.55
C ILE A 17 -6.76 -2.39 -5.02
N LYS A 18 -7.05 -3.68 -5.17
CA LYS A 18 -6.08 -4.73 -4.78
C LYS A 18 -4.77 -4.60 -5.55
N HIS A 19 -4.85 -4.40 -6.87
CA HIS A 19 -3.67 -4.26 -7.71
C HIS A 19 -2.81 -3.06 -7.30
N LEU A 20 -3.41 -1.88 -7.18
CA LEU A 20 -2.72 -0.64 -6.86
C LEU A 20 -1.99 -0.72 -5.50
N PHE A 21 -2.62 -1.34 -4.51
CA PHE A 21 -2.10 -1.37 -3.14
C PHE A 21 -1.25 -2.60 -2.82
N LEU A 22 -1.36 -3.72 -3.54
CA LEU A 22 -0.71 -4.99 -3.17
C LEU A 22 0.04 -5.66 -4.33
N ASP A 23 -0.56 -5.76 -5.52
CA ASP A 23 -0.03 -6.63 -6.58
C ASP A 23 0.86 -5.91 -7.60
N CYS A 24 0.70 -4.59 -7.76
CA CYS A 24 1.46 -3.76 -8.68
C CYS A 24 2.96 -3.82 -8.35
N LEU A 25 3.81 -3.66 -9.37
CA LEU A 25 5.27 -3.63 -9.20
C LEU A 25 5.68 -2.55 -8.18
N LEU A 26 5.07 -1.37 -8.27
CA LEU A 26 5.31 -0.27 -7.33
C LEU A 26 4.92 -0.67 -5.91
N ALA A 27 3.74 -1.27 -5.71
CA ALA A 27 3.29 -1.74 -4.40
C ALA A 27 4.28 -2.75 -3.80
N LYS A 28 4.77 -3.70 -4.59
CA LYS A 28 5.77 -4.69 -4.13
C LYS A 28 7.07 -4.05 -3.70
N VAL A 29 7.54 -3.03 -4.41
CA VAL A 29 8.74 -2.27 -4.04
C VAL A 29 8.50 -1.50 -2.73
N LEU A 30 7.37 -0.79 -2.63
CA LEU A 30 6.97 -0.07 -1.41
C LEU A 30 6.93 -1.00 -0.20
N TRP A 31 6.30 -2.16 -0.33
CA TRP A 31 6.21 -3.14 0.74
C TRP A 31 7.55 -3.73 1.16
N ARG A 32 8.46 -3.96 0.21
CA ARG A 32 9.84 -4.37 0.53
C ARG A 32 10.58 -3.28 1.30
N THR A 33 10.45 -2.02 0.91
CA THR A 33 11.06 -0.89 1.61
C THR A 33 10.54 -0.79 3.04
N VAL A 34 9.22 -0.87 3.25
CA VAL A 34 8.60 -0.86 4.58
C VAL A 34 9.09 -2.03 5.43
N HIS A 35 9.16 -3.24 4.85
CA HIS A 35 9.66 -4.41 5.55
C HIS A 35 11.13 -4.26 5.96
N ILE A 36 12.00 -3.76 5.08
CA ILE A 36 13.42 -3.58 5.40
C ILE A 36 13.62 -2.47 6.45
N ALA A 37 12.90 -1.35 6.32
CA ALA A 37 13.08 -0.19 7.18
C ALA A 37 12.50 -0.37 8.59
N PHE A 38 11.35 -1.05 8.70
CA PHE A 38 10.60 -1.15 9.96
C PHE A 38 10.48 -2.58 10.49
N ASN A 39 10.95 -3.59 9.75
CA ASN A 39 10.76 -5.01 10.06
C ASN A 39 9.27 -5.40 10.23
N ILE A 40 8.40 -4.77 9.44
CA ILE A 40 6.95 -4.99 9.47
C ILE A 40 6.54 -5.83 8.26
N THR A 41 5.83 -6.93 8.52
CA THR A 41 5.26 -7.79 7.49
C THR A 41 4.22 -7.01 6.67
N PRO A 42 4.26 -7.04 5.34
CA PRO A 42 3.27 -6.35 4.52
C PRO A 42 1.85 -6.88 4.72
N PRO A 43 0.82 -6.07 4.43
CA PRO A 43 -0.57 -6.50 4.55
C PRO A 43 -0.90 -7.61 3.56
N SER A 44 -1.70 -8.58 3.99
CA SER A 44 -2.14 -9.70 3.15
C SER A 44 -3.37 -9.38 2.29
N SER A 45 -4.11 -8.32 2.63
CA SER A 45 -5.32 -7.88 1.93
C SER A 45 -5.57 -6.39 2.15
N VAL A 46 -6.39 -5.80 1.28
CA VAL A 46 -6.82 -4.39 1.39
C VAL A 46 -7.55 -4.16 2.72
N SER A 47 -8.36 -5.12 3.15
CA SER A 47 -9.06 -5.09 4.43
C SER A 47 -8.10 -5.08 5.62
N SER A 48 -7.03 -5.89 5.56
CA SER A 48 -5.99 -5.90 6.60
C SER A 48 -5.22 -4.58 6.59
N LEU A 49 -4.83 -4.07 5.42
CA LEU A 49 -4.10 -2.80 5.26
C LEU A 49 -4.82 -1.63 5.96
N PHE A 50 -6.12 -1.48 5.75
CA PHE A 50 -6.92 -0.40 6.35
C PHE A 50 -7.49 -0.74 7.74
N GLY A 51 -7.34 -1.98 8.21
CA GLY A 51 -7.90 -2.46 9.47
C GLY A 51 -6.82 -2.82 10.48
N THR A 52 -6.34 -4.06 10.40
CA THR A 52 -5.56 -4.73 11.45
C THR A 52 -4.05 -4.71 11.24
N TRP A 53 -3.55 -4.24 10.09
CA TRP A 53 -2.15 -4.41 9.69
C TRP A 53 -1.13 -3.85 10.70
N LEU A 54 -1.42 -2.69 11.29
CA LEU A 54 -0.53 -2.04 12.27
C LEU A 54 -0.98 -2.28 13.73
N ASN A 55 -1.80 -3.30 13.98
CA ASN A 55 -2.23 -3.59 15.34
C ASN A 55 -1.03 -4.07 16.18
N GLY A 56 -0.82 -3.45 17.34
CA GLY A 56 0.34 -3.72 18.19
C GLY A 56 1.61 -2.94 17.84
N ILE A 57 1.58 -2.07 16.82
CA ILE A 57 2.66 -1.10 16.54
C ILE A 57 2.39 0.19 17.33
N GLU A 58 3.45 0.82 17.83
CA GLU A 58 3.35 2.12 18.51
C GLU A 58 2.64 3.17 17.64
N PHE A 59 1.76 3.95 18.27
CA PHE A 59 0.86 4.87 17.57
C PHE A 59 1.60 5.86 16.67
N GLU A 60 2.71 6.45 17.15
CA GLU A 60 3.49 7.42 16.38
C GLU A 60 4.13 6.79 15.14
N THR A 61 4.72 5.60 15.28
CA THR A 61 5.28 4.83 14.16
C THR A 61 4.19 4.45 13.16
N ALA A 62 3.04 3.98 13.64
CA ALA A 62 1.91 3.65 12.78
C ALA A 62 1.37 4.87 12.02
N CYS A 63 1.34 6.05 12.65
CA CYS A 63 0.96 7.31 12.01
C CYS A 63 1.95 7.69 10.91
N HIS A 64 3.26 7.64 11.17
CA HIS A 64 4.28 7.93 10.16
C HIS A 64 4.20 6.98 8.97
N ILE A 65 4.01 5.68 9.20
CA ILE A 65 3.84 4.69 8.13
C ILE A 65 2.61 5.01 7.28
N ARG A 66 1.47 5.32 7.92
CA ARG A 66 0.22 5.67 7.21
C ARG A 66 0.36 6.94 6.39
N VAL A 67 0.94 7.99 6.96
CA VAL A 67 1.16 9.27 6.25
C VAL A 67 2.14 9.07 5.09
N GLY A 68 3.22 8.33 5.29
CA GLY A 68 4.18 8.00 4.24
C GLY A 68 3.53 7.22 3.09
N LEU A 69 2.71 6.22 3.40
CA LEU A 69 1.97 5.46 2.38
C LEU A 69 0.99 6.34 1.61
N CYS A 70 0.21 7.18 2.32
CA CYS A 70 -0.72 8.13 1.69
C CYS A 70 0.00 9.14 0.78
N ALA A 71 1.18 9.63 1.17
CA ALA A 71 1.97 10.53 0.35
C ALA A 71 2.45 9.87 -0.94
N LEU A 72 2.91 8.62 -0.85
CA LEU A 72 3.38 7.83 -2.00
C LEU A 72 2.24 7.46 -2.95
N LEU A 73 1.07 7.11 -2.40
CA LEU A 73 -0.13 6.84 -3.19
C LEU A 73 -0.71 8.08 -3.88
N ARG A 74 -0.48 9.28 -3.33
CA ARG A 74 -0.93 10.54 -3.95
C ARG A 74 0.02 11.04 -5.05
N ALA A 75 1.27 10.60 -5.04
CA ALA A 75 2.25 10.92 -6.08
C ALA A 75 2.07 10.07 -7.36
N VAL A 76 1.20 9.06 -7.27
CA VAL A 76 0.80 8.10 -8.29
C VAL A 76 -0.46 8.58 -8.98
#